data_AF-A0A939VFR1-F1
#
_entry.id   AF-A0A939VFR1-F1
#
_cell.length_a   1.000
_cell.length_b   1.000
_cell.length_c   1.000
_cell.angle_alpha   90.00
_cell.angle_beta   90.00
_cell.angle_gamma   90.00
#
_symmetry.space_group_name_H-M   'P 1'
#
loop_
_entity.id
_entity.type
_entity.pdbx_description
1 polymer ?
#
loop_
_entity_poly.entity_id
_entity_poly.type
_entity_poly.pdbx_seq_one_letter_code
_entity_poly.pdbx_strand_id
1 'polypeptide(L)'
;MKRRLLIIIALLLSAFVVCAQTTEEKREKRKGLTVKEWNENQATKTRFLDHVTKYDANGFKIEEIEYANYGQKSRVTFEYNTVGKCIKEVEYDSRNKPVRIRKFEYYPDGSKKKQYNYFPNGKLETVKEFEYIFDNKQ
;
A
#
# COMPACT_ATOMS: atom_id res chain seq x y z
N MET A 1 -35.65 -22.59 18.28
CA MET A 1 -34.47 -21.72 18.53
C MET A 1 -33.32 -21.89 17.52
N LYS A 2 -33.06 -23.09 16.98
CA LYS A 2 -31.94 -23.35 16.03
C LYS A 2 -32.04 -22.62 14.67
N ARG A 3 -33.25 -22.37 14.15
CA ARG A 3 -33.47 -21.69 12.85
C ARG A 3 -33.24 -20.17 12.88
N ARG A 4 -33.50 -19.50 14.02
CA ARG A 4 -33.27 -18.05 14.18
C ARG A 4 -31.80 -17.72 14.44
N LEU A 5 -31.05 -18.66 15.04
CA LEU A 5 -29.61 -18.55 15.26
C LEU A 5 -28.80 -18.63 13.95
N LEU A 6 -29.26 -19.44 12.98
CA LEU A 6 -28.62 -19.57 11.66
C LEU A 6 -28.72 -18.29 10.79
N ILE A 7 -29.81 -17.52 10.94
CA ILE A 7 -30.02 -16.29 10.14
C ILE A 7 -29.13 -15.14 10.66
N ILE A 8 -28.86 -15.10 11.97
CA ILE A 8 -27.99 -14.07 12.57
C ILE A 8 -26.52 -14.31 12.20
N ILE A 9 -26.09 -15.57 12.07
CA ILE A 9 -24.73 -15.91 11.60
C ILE A 9 -24.53 -15.54 10.11
N ALA A 10 -25.56 -15.68 9.28
CA ALA A 10 -25.49 -15.30 7.86
C ALA A 10 -25.40 -13.77 7.63
N LEU A 11 -26.03 -12.96 8.48
CA LEU A 11 -25.99 -11.49 8.39
C LEU A 11 -24.68 -10.86 8.90
N LEU A 12 -23.98 -11.53 9.82
CA LEU A 12 -22.66 -11.09 10.30
C LEU A 12 -21.53 -11.40 9.32
N LEU A 13 -21.68 -12.41 8.46
CA LEU A 13 -20.72 -12.73 7.41
C LEU A 13 -20.74 -11.74 6.23
N SER A 14 -21.88 -11.09 5.93
CA SER A 14 -21.97 -10.19 4.78
C SER A 14 -21.27 -8.83 4.99
N ALA A 15 -21.12 -8.36 6.23
CA ALA A 15 -20.49 -7.06 6.51
C ALA A 15 -18.97 -7.07 6.27
N PHE A 16 -18.29 -8.19 6.53
CA PHE A 16 -16.86 -8.34 6.24
C PHE A 16 -16.56 -8.43 4.74
N VAL A 17 -17.49 -8.99 3.96
CA VAL A 17 -17.35 -9.17 2.51
C VAL A 17 -17.34 -7.82 1.78
N VAL A 18 -18.15 -6.84 2.19
CA VAL A 18 -18.25 -5.54 1.50
C VAL A 18 -16.93 -4.74 1.57
N CYS A 19 -16.22 -4.77 2.70
CA CYS A 19 -14.96 -4.03 2.85
C CYS A 19 -13.84 -4.66 2.00
N ALA A 20 -13.76 -5.99 1.95
CA ALA A 20 -12.83 -6.71 1.08
C ALA A 20 -13.16 -6.53 -0.41
N GLN A 21 -14.44 -6.60 -0.79
CA GLN A 21 -14.94 -6.34 -2.15
C GLN A 21 -14.46 -5.00 -2.67
N THR A 22 -14.52 -3.94 -1.86
CA THR A 22 -14.06 -2.61 -2.31
C THR A 22 -12.56 -2.53 -2.59
N THR A 23 -11.75 -3.44 -2.03
CA THR A 23 -10.29 -3.47 -2.23
C THR A 23 -9.94 -4.32 -3.44
N GLU A 24 -10.59 -5.47 -3.61
CA GLU A 24 -10.41 -6.36 -4.76
C GLU A 24 -10.99 -5.78 -6.05
N GLU A 25 -12.19 -5.20 -6.02
CA GLU A 25 -12.79 -4.54 -7.19
C GLU A 25 -11.93 -3.36 -7.68
N LYS A 26 -11.38 -2.57 -6.75
CA LYS A 26 -10.42 -1.50 -7.10
C LYS A 26 -9.16 -2.09 -7.72
N ARG A 27 -8.65 -3.21 -7.19
CA ARG A 27 -7.48 -3.90 -7.74
C ARG A 27 -7.73 -4.41 -9.15
N GLU A 28 -8.88 -5.03 -9.40
CA GLU A 28 -9.27 -5.51 -10.73
C GLU A 28 -9.30 -4.39 -11.76
N LYS A 29 -9.86 -3.22 -11.41
CA LYS A 29 -9.89 -2.04 -12.29
C LYS A 29 -8.52 -1.41 -12.55
N ARG A 30 -7.48 -1.81 -11.79
CA ARG A 30 -6.13 -1.22 -11.84
C ARG A 30 -5.10 -2.12 -12.50
N LYS A 31 -5.47 -3.30 -12.99
CA LYS A 31 -4.54 -4.22 -13.66
C LYS A 31 -3.86 -3.54 -14.86
N GLY A 32 -2.53 -3.46 -14.81
CA GLY A 32 -1.68 -2.82 -15.83
C GLY A 32 -1.88 -1.31 -15.95
N LEU A 33 -2.56 -0.66 -14.99
CA LEU A 33 -2.91 0.75 -15.07
C LEU A 33 -1.69 1.64 -14.78
N THR A 34 -1.61 2.76 -15.50
CA THR A 34 -0.78 3.90 -15.11
C THR A 34 -1.67 5.12 -14.92
N VAL A 35 -1.65 5.70 -13.72
CA VAL A 35 -2.39 6.91 -13.38
C VAL A 35 -1.43 8.08 -13.39
N LYS A 36 -1.78 9.16 -14.09
CA LYS A 36 -1.07 10.45 -14.05
C LYS A 36 -1.99 11.51 -13.48
N GLU A 37 -1.57 12.11 -12.38
CA GLU A 37 -2.28 13.18 -11.68
C GLU A 37 -1.58 14.50 -12.01
N TRP A 38 -2.37 15.51 -12.36
CA TRP A 38 -1.88 16.80 -12.79
C TRP A 38 -2.55 17.88 -11.98
N ASN A 39 -1.78 18.84 -11.51
CA ASN A 39 -2.27 20.04 -10.86
C ASN A 39 -2.31 21.20 -11.85
N GLU A 40 -3.19 22.17 -11.58
CA GLU A 40 -3.28 23.42 -12.33
C GLU A 40 -3.20 24.59 -11.37
N ASN A 41 -2.28 25.52 -11.64
CA ASN A 41 -2.25 26.80 -10.95
C ASN A 41 -3.43 27.65 -11.46
N GLN A 42 -4.36 28.02 -10.57
CA GLN A 42 -5.58 28.74 -10.96
C GLN A 42 -5.32 30.16 -11.50
N ALA A 43 -4.24 30.82 -11.06
CA ALA A 43 -3.91 32.18 -11.49
C ALA A 43 -3.22 32.18 -12.87
N THR A 44 -2.26 31.29 -13.07
CA THR A 44 -1.47 31.24 -14.32
C THR A 44 -2.03 30.28 -15.36
N LYS A 45 -3.02 29.45 -14.99
CA LYS A 45 -3.57 28.33 -15.78
C LYS A 45 -2.51 27.33 -16.26
N THR A 46 -1.37 27.29 -15.58
CA THR A 46 -0.29 26.37 -15.90
C THR A 46 -0.59 25.02 -15.27
N ARG A 47 -0.55 23.98 -16.09
CA ARG A 47 -0.71 22.59 -15.67
C ARG A 47 0.67 21.94 -15.48
N PHE A 48 0.84 21.18 -14.40
CA PHE A 48 2.08 20.45 -14.12
C PHE A 48 1.77 19.05 -13.60
N LEU A 49 2.65 18.10 -13.93
CA LEU A 49 2.53 16.73 -13.46
C LEU A 49 2.83 16.72 -11.96
N ASP A 50 1.96 16.07 -11.19
CA ASP A 50 2.04 16.02 -9.74
C ASP A 50 2.40 14.62 -9.25
N HIS A 51 1.67 13.61 -9.71
CA HIS A 51 1.91 12.22 -9.34
C HIS A 51 1.80 11.26 -10.53
N VAL A 52 2.60 10.20 -10.49
CA VAL A 52 2.45 9.03 -11.37
C VAL A 52 2.40 7.77 -10.50
N THR A 53 1.35 6.97 -10.68
CA THR A 53 1.21 5.66 -10.01
C THR A 53 1.12 4.56 -11.05
N LYS A 54 1.93 3.51 -10.93
CA LYS A 54 1.89 2.33 -11.81
C LYS A 54 1.45 1.09 -11.06
N TYR A 55 0.67 0.26 -11.75
CA TYR A 55 0.15 -1.00 -11.25
C TYR A 55 0.58 -2.16 -12.14
N ASP A 56 0.83 -3.32 -11.55
CA ASP A 56 1.17 -4.55 -12.27
C ASP A 56 -0.08 -5.21 -12.90
N ALA A 57 0.11 -6.32 -13.62
CA ALA A 57 -0.97 -7.09 -14.24
C ALA A 57 -1.97 -7.68 -13.23
N ASN A 58 -1.63 -7.74 -11.95
CA ASN A 58 -2.51 -8.18 -10.87
C ASN A 58 -3.20 -7.00 -10.17
N GLY A 59 -2.90 -5.76 -10.56
CA GLY A 59 -3.47 -4.54 -9.99
C GLY A 59 -2.77 -4.07 -8.71
N PHE A 60 -1.63 -4.65 -8.34
CA PHE A 60 -0.82 -4.16 -7.22
C PHE A 60 -0.01 -2.94 -7.65
N LYS A 61 0.06 -1.93 -6.77
CA LYS A 61 0.84 -0.73 -7.02
C LYS A 61 2.33 -1.07 -6.96
N ILE A 62 3.07 -0.87 -8.04
CA ILE A 62 4.51 -1.23 -8.11
C ILE A 62 5.44 -0.02 -8.08
N GLU A 63 4.93 1.16 -8.43
CA GLU A 63 5.71 2.39 -8.44
C GLU A 63 4.80 3.61 -8.18
N GLU A 64 5.31 4.55 -7.40
CA GLU A 64 4.71 5.87 -7.18
C GLU A 64 5.81 6.93 -7.32
N ILE A 65 5.56 7.99 -8.09
CA ILE A 65 6.49 9.08 -8.31
C ILE A 65 5.77 10.38 -7.99
N GLU A 66 6.34 11.17 -7.09
CA GLU A 66 5.91 12.55 -6.82
C GLU A 66 6.78 13.50 -7.65
N TYR A 67 6.17 14.49 -8.27
CA TYR A 67 6.82 15.52 -9.06
C TYR A 67 6.70 16.89 -8.40
N ALA A 68 7.75 17.67 -8.56
CA ALA A 68 7.79 19.10 -8.30
C ALA A 68 8.01 19.85 -9.63
N ASN A 69 8.03 21.18 -9.57
CA ASN A 69 8.34 22.03 -10.72
C ASN A 69 9.71 21.75 -11.37
N TYR A 70 10.66 21.19 -10.62
CA TYR A 70 11.99 20.80 -11.11
C TYR A 70 12.09 19.34 -11.57
N GLY A 71 10.98 18.61 -11.66
CA GLY A 71 10.93 17.20 -12.06
C GLY A 71 10.64 16.26 -10.89
N GLN A 72 11.13 15.02 -10.97
CA GLN A 72 10.91 14.02 -9.92
C GLN A 72 11.42 14.54 -8.57
N LYS A 73 10.55 14.54 -7.57
CA LYS A 73 10.87 14.87 -6.18
C LYS A 73 11.21 13.61 -5.40
N SER A 74 10.38 12.58 -5.52
CA SER A 74 10.56 11.29 -4.86
C SER A 74 10.01 10.16 -5.72
N ARG A 75 10.49 8.95 -5.48
CA ARG A 75 9.94 7.73 -6.07
C ARG A 75 9.90 6.62 -5.03
N VAL A 76 8.84 5.83 -5.02
CA VAL A 76 8.73 4.63 -4.18
C VAL A 76 8.39 3.43 -5.06
N THR A 77 9.10 2.31 -4.87
CA THR A 77 8.78 1.04 -5.52
C THR A 77 8.36 0.00 -4.49
N PHE A 78 7.48 -0.91 -4.90
CA PHE A 78 6.89 -1.92 -4.04
C PHE A 78 7.08 -3.32 -4.63
N GLU A 79 7.43 -4.29 -3.79
CA GLU A 79 7.47 -5.72 -4.14
C GLU A 79 6.50 -6.49 -3.25
N TYR A 80 5.81 -7.47 -3.84
CA TYR A 80 4.78 -8.27 -3.17
C TYR A 80 5.15 -9.75 -3.17
N ASN A 81 4.70 -10.47 -2.13
CA ASN A 81 4.76 -11.93 -2.14
C ASN A 81 3.60 -12.54 -2.96
N THR A 82 3.59 -13.87 -3.05
CA THR A 82 2.60 -14.64 -3.81
C THR A 82 1.16 -14.49 -3.31
N VAL A 83 0.97 -14.06 -2.06
CA VAL A 83 -0.35 -13.80 -1.46
C VAL A 83 -0.75 -12.31 -1.52
N GLY A 84 0.02 -11.48 -2.25
CA GLY A 84 -0.31 -10.07 -2.49
C GLY A 84 -0.02 -9.14 -1.32
N LYS A 85 0.84 -9.53 -0.37
CA LYS A 85 1.32 -8.66 0.72
C LYS A 85 2.63 -7.99 0.30
N CYS A 86 2.74 -6.69 0.55
CA CYS A 86 3.95 -5.93 0.26
C CYS A 86 5.09 -6.38 1.17
N ILE A 87 6.13 -6.98 0.61
CA ILE A 87 7.28 -7.49 1.38
C ILE A 87 8.48 -6.55 1.35
N LYS A 88 8.51 -5.59 0.42
CA LYS A 88 9.59 -4.62 0.32
C LYS A 88 9.13 -3.29 -0.28
N GLU A 89 9.62 -2.22 0.31
CA GLU A 89 9.49 -0.85 -0.18
C GLU A 89 10.88 -0.25 -0.34
N VAL A 90 11.10 0.48 -1.43
CA VAL A 90 12.32 1.29 -1.62
C VAL A 90 11.92 2.70 -1.97
N GLU A 91 12.35 3.65 -1.14
CA GLU A 91 12.19 5.08 -1.35
C GLU A 91 13.46 5.63 -1.99
N TYR A 92 13.30 6.43 -3.05
CA TYR A 92 14.36 7.04 -3.82
C TYR A 92 14.22 8.56 -3.80
N ASP A 93 15.35 9.25 -3.85
CA ASP A 93 15.41 10.69 -4.04
C ASP A 93 15.13 11.11 -5.50
N SER A 94 15.22 12.41 -5.75
CA SER A 94 15.08 13.03 -7.08
C SER A 94 16.12 12.56 -8.11
N ARG A 95 17.22 11.94 -7.66
CA ARG A 95 18.31 11.40 -8.49
C ARG A 95 18.24 9.89 -8.61
N ASN A 96 17.10 9.28 -8.23
CA ASN A 96 16.89 7.84 -8.22
C ASN A 96 17.87 7.07 -7.33
N LYS A 97 18.44 7.70 -6.30
CA LYS A 97 19.25 7.03 -5.29
C LYS A 97 18.36 6.53 -4.15
N PRO A 98 18.49 5.27 -3.71
CA PRO A 98 17.77 4.80 -2.54
C PRO A 98 18.11 5.66 -1.33
N VAL A 99 17.10 6.10 -0.59
CA VAL A 99 17.24 6.83 0.67
C VAL A 99 16.70 6.02 1.85
N ARG A 100 15.81 5.06 1.59
CA ARG A 100 15.28 4.16 2.60
C ARG A 100 14.83 2.85 1.97
N ILE A 101 15.17 1.73 2.61
CA ILE A 101 14.70 0.41 2.21
C ILE A 101 13.98 -0.20 3.41
N ARG A 102 12.76 -0.71 3.18
CA ARG A 102 11.98 -1.41 4.20
C ARG A 102 11.65 -2.81 3.72
N LYS A 103 11.71 -3.79 4.62
CA LYS A 103 11.17 -5.13 4.40
C LYS A 103 10.16 -5.47 5.48
N PHE A 104 9.15 -6.25 5.13
CA PHE A 104 8.05 -6.58 6.02
C PHE A 104 7.87 -8.09 6.18
N GLU A 105 7.63 -8.49 7.43
CA GLU A 105 7.09 -9.80 7.79
C GLU A 105 5.68 -9.62 8.34
N TYR A 106 4.87 -10.66 8.20
CA TYR A 106 3.47 -10.67 8.61
C TYR A 106 3.18 -11.87 9.50
N TYR A 107 2.22 -11.73 10.40
CA TYR A 107 1.61 -12.85 11.10
C TYR A 107 0.71 -13.64 10.15
N PRO A 108 0.31 -14.88 10.51
CA PRO A 108 -0.59 -15.69 9.67
C PRO A 108 -1.94 -15.04 9.36
N ASP A 109 -2.45 -14.19 10.26
CA ASP A 109 -3.68 -13.41 10.04
C ASP A 109 -3.50 -12.24 9.05
N GLY A 110 -2.26 -11.99 8.60
CA GLY A 110 -1.90 -10.95 7.65
C GLY A 110 -1.66 -9.57 8.26
N SER A 111 -1.65 -9.44 9.60
CA SER A 111 -1.18 -8.25 10.31
C SER A 111 0.35 -8.13 10.23
N LYS A 112 0.89 -6.91 10.32
CA LYS A 112 2.35 -6.69 10.23
C LYS A 112 3.00 -7.27 11.49
N LYS A 113 4.03 -8.10 11.33
CA LYS A 113 4.80 -8.68 12.43
C LYS A 113 6.08 -7.89 12.69
N LYS A 114 6.90 -7.74 11.64
CA LYS A 114 8.17 -7.00 11.71
C LYS A 114 8.33 -6.08 10.51
N GLN A 115 8.99 -4.96 10.74
CA GLN A 115 9.50 -4.07 9.71
C GLN A 115 11.00 -3.87 9.93
N TYR A 116 11.78 -4.25 8.93
CA TYR A 116 13.22 -4.06 8.90
C TYR A 116 13.52 -2.81 8.09
N ASN A 117 14.14 -1.80 8.69
CA ASN A 117 14.59 -0.59 8.01
C ASN A 117 16.09 -0.71 7.75
N TYR A 118 16.49 -0.48 6.52
CA TYR A 118 17.90 -0.51 6.11
C TYR A 118 18.33 0.86 5.63
N PHE A 119 19.59 1.19 5.91
CA PHE A 119 20.29 2.26 5.24
C PHE A 119 20.36 2.01 3.72
N PRO A 120 20.58 3.05 2.90
CA PRO A 120 20.78 2.91 1.46
C PRO A 120 21.86 1.91 1.03
N ASN A 121 22.89 1.74 1.87
CA ASN A 121 23.97 0.77 1.63
C ASN A 121 23.58 -0.69 1.96
N GLY A 122 22.33 -0.95 2.34
CA GLY A 122 21.82 -2.27 2.67
C GLY A 122 22.09 -2.73 4.10
N LYS A 123 22.78 -1.93 4.93
CA LYS A 123 22.97 -2.26 6.35
C LYS A 123 21.67 -2.09 7.12
N LEU A 124 21.31 -3.07 7.94
CA LEU A 124 20.14 -2.99 8.81
C LEU A 124 20.34 -1.86 9.82
N GLU A 125 19.39 -0.91 9.84
CA GLU A 125 19.39 0.26 10.71
C GLU A 125 18.56 -0.02 11.97
N THR A 126 17.29 -0.40 11.79
CA THR A 126 16.36 -0.68 12.89
C THR A 126 15.41 -1.82 12.54
N VAL A 127 14.91 -2.50 13.57
CA VAL A 127 13.79 -3.44 13.45
C VAL A 127 12.65 -2.91 14.32
N LYS A 128 11.47 -2.79 13.73
CA LYS A 128 10.23 -2.49 14.44
C LYS A 128 9.41 -3.77 14.54
N GLU A 129 9.09 -4.20 15.74
CA GLU A 129 8.19 -5.31 16.02
C GLU A 129 6.82 -4.76 16.43
N PHE A 130 5.76 -5.40 15.96
CA PHE A 130 4.39 -4.97 16.21
C PHE A 130 3.69 -6.00 17.08
N GLU A 131 3.13 -5.54 18.19
CA GLU A 131 2.28 -6.31 19.08
C GLU A 131 0.86 -5.72 19.06
N TYR A 132 -0.15 -6.58 18.97
CA TYR A 132 -1.55 -6.20 18.92
C TYR A 132 -2.25 -6.73 20.17
N ILE A 133 -2.66 -5.83 21.06
CA ILE A 133 -3.29 -6.17 22.34
C ILE A 133 -4.73 -5.68 22.31
N PHE A 134 -5.68 -6.57 22.60
CA PHE A 134 -7.09 -6.21 22.76
C PHE A 134 -7.36 -5.90 24.24
N ASP A 135 -7.75 -4.67 24.54
CA ASP A 135 -8.30 -4.32 25.84
C ASP A 135 -9.73 -4.84 25.94
N ASN A 136 -9.89 -6.06 26.43
CA ASN A 136 -11.19 -6.61 26.76
C ASN A 136 -11.70 -5.97 28.06
N LYS A 137 -12.22 -4.74 28.00
CA LYS A 137 -13.11 -4.24 29.05
C LYS A 137 -14.48 -4.85 28.79
N GLN A 138 -14.79 -5.92 29.53
CA GLN A 138 -16.14 -6.48 29.64
C GLN A 138 -17.07 -5.50 30.35
#